data_AF-A0A958ULP6-F1
#
_entry.id   AF-A0A958ULP6-F1
#
_cell.length_a   1.000
_cell.length_b   1.000
_cell.length_c   1.000
_cell.angle_alpha   90.00
_cell.angle_beta   90.00
_cell.angle_gamma   90.00
#
_symmetry.space_group_name_H-M   'P 1'
#
loop_
_entity.id
_entity.type
_entity.pdbx_description
1 polymer ?
#
loop_
_entity_poly.entity_id
_entity_poly.type
_entity_poly.pdbx_seq_one_letter_code
_entity_poly.pdbx_strand_id
1 'polypeptide(L)'
;MDFSEKIKLRKAWKRVEAIKDFYKHLLVYVFVNIALFIVRGHVLEFFQNESPDKNFIEWIDWNILIVPLFWGIGLLFHAAKVFQYKFPFIKNWEERQMKKFMKEK
;
A
#
# COMPACT_ATOMS: atom_id res chain seq x y z
N MET A 1 -4.19 -36.55 -13.84
CA MET A 1 -4.26 -35.30 -13.05
C MET A 1 -5.69 -34.81 -13.09
N ASP A 2 -6.35 -34.86 -11.95
CA ASP A 2 -7.77 -34.54 -11.82
C ASP A 2 -8.03 -33.04 -12.06
N PHE A 3 -9.20 -32.69 -12.59
CA PHE A 3 -9.56 -31.30 -12.89
C PHE A 3 -9.56 -30.42 -11.63
N SER A 4 -9.94 -30.98 -10.48
CA SER A 4 -9.90 -30.30 -9.18
C SER A 4 -8.47 -29.91 -8.77
N GLU A 5 -7.49 -30.79 -9.01
CA GLU A 5 -6.08 -30.53 -8.70
C GLU A 5 -5.52 -29.35 -9.51
N LYS A 6 -5.83 -29.30 -10.82
CA LYS A 6 -5.42 -28.19 -11.70
C LYS A 6 -5.98 -26.85 -11.22
N ILE A 7 -7.23 -26.81 -10.74
CA ILE A 7 -7.85 -25.59 -10.21
C ILE A 7 -7.16 -25.15 -8.91
N LYS A 8 -6.91 -26.09 -7.99
CA LYS A 8 -6.23 -25.80 -6.72
C LYS A 8 -4.83 -25.24 -6.96
N LEU A 9 -4.06 -25.87 -7.84
CA LEU A 9 -2.72 -25.40 -8.22
C LEU A 9 -2.78 -24.00 -8.82
N ARG A 10 -3.69 -23.74 -9.77
CA ARG A 10 -3.83 -22.41 -10.37
C ARG A 10 -4.16 -21.32 -9.34
N LYS A 11 -5.01 -21.62 -8.34
CA LYS A 11 -5.31 -20.69 -7.24
C LYS A 11 -4.08 -20.42 -6.37
N ALA A 12 -3.31 -21.45 -6.03
CA ALA A 12 -2.07 -21.31 -5.27
C ALA A 12 -1.02 -20.49 -6.04
N TRP A 13 -0.85 -20.74 -7.34
CA TRP A 13 0.06 -19.97 -8.21
C TRP A 13 -0.29 -18.48 -8.26
N LYS A 14 -1.56 -18.15 -8.53
CA LYS A 14 -2.04 -16.75 -8.49
C LYS A 14 -1.80 -16.08 -7.14
N ARG A 15 -1.88 -16.85 -6.06
CA ARG A 15 -1.61 -16.34 -4.70
C ARG A 15 -0.14 -15.97 -4.53
N VAL A 16 0.78 -16.84 -4.94
CA VAL A 16 2.22 -16.56 -4.88
C VAL A 16 2.59 -15.36 -5.75
N GLU A 17 2.02 -15.26 -6.94
CA GLU A 17 2.22 -14.14 -7.86
C GLU A 17 1.78 -12.81 -7.24
N ALA A 18 0.57 -12.76 -6.67
CA ALA A 18 0.07 -11.56 -5.98
C ALA A 18 0.95 -11.14 -4.79
N ILE A 19 1.49 -12.10 -4.03
CA ILE A 19 2.42 -11.82 -2.93
C ILE A 19 3.74 -11.26 -3.48
N LYS A 20 4.29 -11.85 -4.54
CA LYS A 20 5.52 -11.35 -5.18
C LYS A 20 5.35 -9.92 -5.69
N ASP A 21 4.23 -9.61 -6.33
CA ASP A 21 3.97 -8.26 -6.85
C ASP A 21 3.77 -7.23 -5.73
N PHE A 22 3.16 -7.63 -4.61
CA PHE A 22 3.12 -6.80 -3.42
C PHE A 22 4.53 -6.48 -2.89
N TYR A 23 5.42 -7.47 -2.79
CA TYR A 23 6.80 -7.23 -2.34
C TYR A 23 7.59 -6.34 -3.29
N LYS A 24 7.40 -6.47 -4.61
CA LYS A 24 8.01 -5.53 -5.57
C LYS A 24 7.55 -4.10 -5.33
N HIS A 25 6.24 -3.90 -5.15
CA HIS A 25 5.68 -2.57 -4.88
C HIS A 25 6.17 -2.01 -3.53
N LEU A 26 6.17 -2.82 -2.47
CA LEU A 26 6.72 -2.45 -1.16
C LEU A 26 8.20 -2.07 -1.26
N LEU A 27 8.99 -2.84 -2.00
CA LEU A 27 10.41 -2.55 -2.21
C LEU A 27 10.61 -1.22 -2.91
N VAL A 28 9.91 -0.97 -4.03
CA VAL A 28 9.95 0.32 -4.74
C VAL A 28 9.53 1.46 -3.81
N TYR A 29 8.46 1.28 -3.04
CA TYR A 29 8.01 2.26 -2.06
C TYR A 29 9.12 2.60 -1.05
N VAL A 30 9.76 1.60 -0.44
CA VAL A 30 10.83 1.82 0.54
C VAL A 30 12.03 2.52 -0.10
N PHE A 31 12.48 2.08 -1.29
CA PHE A 31 13.60 2.69 -1.99
C PHE A 31 13.34 4.16 -2.35
N VAL A 32 12.15 4.47 -2.89
CA VAL A 32 11.77 5.85 -3.23
C VAL A 32 11.71 6.71 -1.97
N ASN A 33 11.15 6.20 -0.87
CA ASN A 33 11.10 6.93 0.40
C ASN A 33 12.49 7.25 0.94
N ILE A 34 13.40 6.28 0.96
CA ILE A 34 14.79 6.49 1.37
C ILE A 34 15.46 7.54 0.49
N ALA A 35 15.30 7.44 -0.83
CA ALA A 35 15.85 8.42 -1.76
C ALA A 35 15.29 9.84 -1.50
N LEU A 36 13.99 9.98 -1.24
CA LEU A 36 13.36 11.26 -0.90
C LEU A 36 13.96 11.88 0.38
N PHE A 37 14.18 11.08 1.43
CA PHE A 37 14.82 11.57 2.66
C PHE A 37 16.28 11.99 2.45
N ILE A 38 17.04 11.25 1.63
CA ILE A 38 18.42 11.59 1.27
C ILE A 38 18.46 12.91 0.48
N VAL A 39 17.59 13.04 -0.54
CA VAL A 39 17.47 14.27 -1.33
C VAL A 39 17.13 15.45 -0.43
N ARG A 40 16.20 15.31 0.52
CA ARG A 40 15.88 16.36 1.49
C ARG A 40 17.11 16.83 2.26
N GLY A 41 17.91 15.89 2.79
CA GLY A 41 19.12 16.20 3.55
C GLY A 41 20.15 16.97 2.72
N HIS A 42 20.45 16.50 1.52
CA HIS A 42 21.41 17.17 0.63
C HIS A 42 20.90 18.51 0.08
N VAL A 43 19.60 18.63 -0.20
CA VAL A 43 18.97 19.90 -0.59
C VAL A 43 19.11 20.92 0.53
N LEU A 44 18.80 20.55 1.78
CA LEU A 44 18.98 21.42 2.93
C LEU A 44 20.44 21.86 3.11
N GLU A 45 21.41 20.95 2.95
CA GLU A 45 22.84 21.26 3.02
C GLU A 45 23.30 22.20 1.89
N PHE A 46 22.82 22.00 0.66
CA PHE A 46 23.17 22.83 -0.49
C PHE A 46 22.62 24.25 -0.35
N PHE A 47 21.36 24.40 0.08
CA PHE A 47 20.71 25.69 0.24
C PHE A 47 21.07 26.41 1.56
N GLN A 48 21.84 25.80 2.46
CA GLN A 48 22.39 26.52 3.63
C GLN A 48 23.37 27.64 3.21
N ASN A 49 23.98 27.54 2.03
CA ASN A 49 24.91 28.55 1.52
C ASN A 49 24.24 29.67 0.70
N GLU A 50 22.99 29.49 0.27
CA GLU A 50 22.24 30.46 -0.51
C GLU A 50 20.86 30.64 0.10
N SER A 51 20.58 31.78 0.75
CA SER A 51 19.31 32.12 1.40
C SER A 51 18.09 31.69 0.57
N PRO A 52 17.53 30.49 0.80
CA PRO A 52 16.51 29.93 -0.05
C PRO A 52 15.16 30.53 0.33
N ASP A 53 14.25 30.65 -0.64
CA ASP A 53 12.88 31.07 -0.34
C ASP A 53 12.25 30.10 0.67
N LYS A 54 11.87 30.63 1.83
CA LYS A 54 11.27 29.86 2.92
C LYS A 54 10.01 29.13 2.47
N ASN A 55 9.23 29.75 1.57
CA ASN A 55 8.01 29.15 1.02
C ASN A 55 8.32 27.91 0.18
N PHE A 56 9.45 27.93 -0.54
CA PHE A 56 9.88 26.81 -1.37
C PHE A 56 10.34 25.61 -0.53
N ILE A 57 11.13 25.86 0.52
CA ILE A 57 11.53 24.79 1.46
C ILE A 57 10.32 24.19 2.17
N GLU A 58 9.41 25.03 2.66
CA GLU A 58 8.21 24.55 3.34
C GLU A 58 7.35 23.69 2.39
N TRP A 59 7.18 24.13 1.13
CA TRP A 59 6.48 23.35 0.11
C TRP A 59 7.14 21.98 -0.14
N ILE A 60 8.46 21.90 -0.26
CA ILE A 60 9.19 20.63 -0.41
C ILE A 60 8.95 19.73 0.80
N ASP A 61 9.10 20.25 2.01
CA ASP A 61 8.95 19.48 3.24
C ASP A 61 7.53 18.89 3.37
N TRP A 62 6.50 19.67 3.05
CA TRP A 62 5.12 19.17 3.03
C TRP A 62 4.91 18.06 2.00
N ASN A 63 5.44 18.22 0.78
CA ASN A 63 5.27 17.21 -0.27
C ASN A 63 6.02 15.91 0.04
N ILE A 64 7.21 15.98 0.63
CA ILE A 64 8.00 14.81 1.04
C ILE A 64 7.27 14.01 2.12
N LEU A 65 6.39 14.62 2.91
CA LEU A 65 5.55 13.91 3.89
C LEU A 65 4.26 13.37 3.26
N ILE A 66 3.54 14.21 2.52
CA ILE A 66 2.21 13.87 2.00
C ILE A 66 2.28 12.77 0.93
N VAL A 67 3.27 12.81 0.03
CA VAL A 67 3.35 11.87 -1.10
C VAL A 67 3.56 10.42 -0.60
N PRO A 68 4.54 10.13 0.29
CA PRO A 68 4.64 8.84 0.95
C PRO A 68 3.40 8.41 1.72
N LEU A 69 2.74 9.32 2.43
CA LEU A 69 1.54 8.98 3.20
C LEU A 69 0.41 8.48 2.29
N PHE A 70 0.15 9.16 1.18
CA PHE A 70 -0.85 8.73 0.20
C PHE A 70 -0.50 7.38 -0.44
N TRP A 71 0.76 7.19 -0.85
CA TRP A 71 1.23 5.90 -1.38
C TRP A 71 1.16 4.79 -0.34
N GLY A 72 1.48 5.09 0.92
CA GLY A 72 1.39 4.18 2.05
C GLY A 72 -0.03 3.69 2.29
N ILE A 73 -1.04 4.57 2.17
CA ILE A 73 -2.46 4.17 2.23
C ILE A 73 -2.77 3.18 1.10
N GLY A 74 -2.37 3.47 -0.14
CA GLY A 74 -2.56 2.56 -1.28
C GLY A 74 -1.89 1.21 -1.06
N LEU A 75 -0.69 1.21 -0.49
CA LEU A 75 0.07 0.01 -0.14
C LEU A 75 -0.62 -0.81 0.96
N LEU A 76 -1.23 -0.18 1.96
CA LEU A 76 -2.02 -0.86 2.99
C LEU A 76 -3.25 -1.55 2.39
N PHE A 77 -3.97 -0.90 1.48
CA PHE A 77 -5.09 -1.53 0.77
C PHE A 77 -4.62 -2.70 -0.10
N HIS A 78 -3.49 -2.56 -0.78
CA HIS A 78 -2.89 -3.64 -1.56
C HIS A 78 -2.50 -4.82 -0.66
N ALA A 79 -1.88 -4.55 0.49
CA ALA A 79 -1.55 -5.57 1.50
C ALA A 79 -2.81 -6.28 2.00
N ALA A 80 -3.86 -5.55 2.39
CA ALA A 80 -5.10 -6.14 2.87
C ALA A 80 -5.73 -7.08 1.82
N LYS A 81 -5.73 -6.69 0.54
CA LYS A 81 -6.19 -7.52 -0.58
C LYS A 81 -5.31 -8.75 -0.78
N VAL A 82 -3.99 -8.57 -0.82
CA VAL A 82 -3.01 -9.63 -1.09
C VAL A 82 -2.90 -10.60 0.07
N PHE A 83 -3.12 -10.19 1.31
CA PHE A 83 -3.14 -11.09 2.47
C PHE A 83 -4.53 -11.61 2.82
N GLN A 84 -5.55 -11.26 2.01
CA GLN A 84 -6.96 -11.63 2.27
C GLN A 84 -7.36 -11.28 3.71
N TYR A 85 -6.90 -10.12 4.20
CA TYR A 85 -7.21 -9.69 5.54
C TYR A 85 -8.71 -9.49 5.66
N LYS A 86 -9.37 -10.37 6.41
CA LYS A 86 -10.79 -10.24 6.71
C LYS A 86 -10.93 -9.23 7.82
N PHE A 87 -11.12 -7.97 7.44
CA PHE A 87 -11.44 -6.93 8.40
C PHE A 87 -12.67 -7.35 9.23
N PRO A 88 -12.58 -7.40 10.57
CA PRO A 88 -13.68 -7.85 11.43
C PRO A 88 -14.98 -7.09 11.18
N PHE A 89 -14.89 -5.80 10.87
CA PHE A 89 -16.06 -4.97 10.57
C PHE A 89 -16.78 -5.38 9.27
N ILE A 90 -16.04 -5.77 8.22
CA ILE A 90 -16.61 -6.24 6.94
C ILE A 90 -17.28 -7.59 7.18
N LYS A 91 -16.61 -8.51 7.87
CA LYS A 91 -17.17 -9.82 8.20
C LYS A 91 -18.47 -9.69 9.00
N ASN A 92 -18.48 -8.85 10.04
CA ASN A 92 -19.68 -8.60 10.84
C ASN A 92 -20.79 -7.93 10.02
N TRP A 93 -20.45 -7.07 9.07
CA TRP A 93 -21.42 -6.48 8.15
C TRP A 93 -22.00 -7.51 7.19
N GLU A 94 -21.17 -8.35 6.55
CA GLU A 94 -21.60 -9.44 5.66
C GLU A 94 -22.52 -10.43 6.39
N GLU A 95 -22.17 -10.83 7.62
CA GLU A 95 -23.00 -11.71 8.45
C GLU A 95 -24.36 -11.08 8.79
N ARG A 96 -24.40 -9.77 9.06
CA ARG A 96 -25.66 -9.05 9.28
C ARG A 96 -26.53 -9.02 8.03
N GLN A 97 -25.95 -8.73 6.86
CA GLN A 97 -26.71 -8.72 5.60
C GLN A 97 -27.23 -10.12 5.27
N MET A 98 -26.40 -11.15 5.46
CA MET A 98 -26.81 -12.54 5.20
C MET A 98 -27.95 -12.98 6.13
N LYS A 99 -27.95 -12.55 7.41
CA LYS A 99 -29.09 -12.74 8.32
C LYS A 99 -30.34 -11.98 7.89
N LYS A 100 -30.23 -10.81 7.25
CA LYS A 100 -31.39 -10.08 6.70
C LYS A 100 -32.00 -10.84 5.51
N PHE A 101 -31.18 -11.23 4.54
CA PHE A 101 -31.64 -12.02 3.38
C PHE A 101 -32.28 -13.36 3.76
N MET A 102 -31.80 -14.01 4.83
CA MET A 102 -32.42 -15.25 5.34
C MET A 102 -33.75 -15.03 6.08
N LYS A 103 -34.02 -13.82 6.58
CA LYS A 103 -35.28 -13.46 7.27
C LYS A 103 -36.32 -12.85 6.34
N GLU A 104 -35.89 -12.29 5.20
CA GLU A 104 -36.75 -11.77 4.14
C GLU A 104 -37.30 -12.88 3.21
N LYS A 105 -37.03 -14.15 3.54
CA LYS A 105 -37.51 -15.34 2.85
C LYS A 105 -38.27 -16.22 3.83
#